data_AF-U3AB48-F1
#
_entry.id   AF-U3AB48-F1
#
_cell.length_a   1.000
_cell.length_b   1.000
_cell.length_c   1.000
_cell.angle_alpha   90.00
_cell.angle_beta   90.00
_cell.angle_gamma   90.00
#
_symmetry.space_group_name_H-M   'P 1'
#
loop_
_entity.id
_entity.type
_entity.pdbx_description
1 polymer ?
#
loop_
_entity_poly.entity_id
_entity_poly.type
_entity_poly.pdbx_seq_one_letter_code
_entity_poly.pdbx_strand_id
1 'polypeptide(L)' 'MTYVTRSAWLGFPDYTSVKAVPEAGGAALMIWARQRFGVADMGVNRKRVETWMAALEERLPRRGAPT' A
#
# COMPACT_ATOMS: atom_id res chain seq x y z
N MET A 1 -2.61 -9.45 -5.12
CA MET A 1 -2.86 -8.71 -6.38
C MET A 1 -1.68 -7.78 -6.65
N THR A 2 -1.37 -7.44 -7.90
CA THR A 2 -0.36 -6.43 -8.26
C THR A 2 -0.99 -5.36 -9.15
N TYR A 3 -0.81 -4.10 -8.77
CA TYR A 3 -1.30 -2.93 -9.48
C TYR A 3 -0.15 -2.19 -10.15
N VAL A 4 -0.43 -1.62 -11.33
CA VAL A 4 0.49 -0.72 -12.03
C VAL A 4 -0.08 0.68 -11.95
N THR A 5 0.66 1.61 -11.35
CA THR A 5 0.33 3.04 -11.35
C THR A 5 1.31 3.77 -12.25
N ARG A 6 0.88 4.82 -12.93
CA ARG A 6 1.77 5.66 -13.74
C ARG A 6 1.85 7.05 -13.15
N SER A 7 3.07 7.62 -13.12
CA SER A 7 3.23 9.02 -12.73
C SER A 7 2.45 9.93 -13.68
N ALA A 8 1.85 10.99 -13.15
CA ALA A 8 0.93 11.85 -13.90
C ALA A 8 1.61 12.56 -15.09
N TRP A 9 2.86 12.99 -14.91
CA TRP A 9 3.58 13.81 -15.89
C TRP A 9 4.45 13.02 -16.85
N LEU A 10 5.14 11.98 -16.37
CA LEU A 10 6.14 11.24 -17.15
C LEU A 10 5.69 9.81 -17.49
N GLY A 11 4.56 9.36 -16.96
CA GLY A 11 4.02 8.02 -17.23
C GLY A 11 4.86 6.87 -16.68
N PHE A 12 5.83 7.14 -15.80
CA PHE A 12 6.72 6.13 -15.24
C PHE A 12 5.90 5.10 -14.44
N PRO A 13 6.05 3.79 -14.72
CA PRO A 13 5.29 2.76 -14.05
C PRO A 13 5.87 2.44 -12.66
N ASP A 14 5.01 2.49 -11.64
CA ASP A 14 5.23 1.95 -10.30
C ASP A 14 4.43 0.66 -10.13
N TYR A 15 4.95 -0.25 -9.31
CA TYR A 15 4.27 -1.48 -8.95
C TYR A 15 3.89 -1.49 -7.48
N THR A 16 2.65 -1.86 -7.19
CA THR A 16 2.18 -2.10 -5.83
C THR A 16 1.56 -3.48 -5.72
N SER A 17 2.19 -4.38 -4.97
CA SER A 17 1.66 -5.71 -4.68
C SER A 17 1.01 -5.71 -3.31
N VAL A 18 -0.20 -6.28 -3.22
CA VAL A 18 -0.99 -6.35 -1.98
C VAL A 18 -1.37 -7.81 -1.73
N LYS A 19 -1.20 -8.26 -0.49
CA LYS A 19 -1.56 -9.60 -0.03
C LYS A 19 -2.13 -9.54 1.38
N ALA A 20 -3.27 -10.18 1.61
CA ALA A 20 -3.70 -10.56 2.94
C ALA A 20 -3.03 -11.90 3.30
N VAL A 21 -2.38 -11.97 4.45
CA VAL A 21 -1.76 -13.20 4.97
C VAL A 21 -2.41 -13.58 6.29
N PRO A 22 -2.51 -14.88 6.62
CA PRO A 22 -3.01 -15.30 7.93
C PRO A 22 -2.16 -14.71 9.06
N GLU A 23 -2.82 -14.26 10.13
CA GLU A 23 -2.19 -13.78 11.36
C GLU A 23 -3.02 -14.28 12.56
N ALA A 24 -2.42 -14.35 13.75
CA ALA A 24 -3.14 -14.75 14.96
C ALA A 24 -4.37 -13.84 15.18
N GLY A 25 -5.56 -14.44 15.23
CA GLY A 25 -6.80 -13.70 15.41
C GLY A 25 -7.36 -13.02 14.15
N GLY A 26 -6.76 -13.23 12.96
CA GLY A 26 -7.30 -12.66 11.72
C GLY A 26 -6.34 -12.73 10.53
N ALA A 27 -6.11 -11.57 9.91
CA ALA A 27 -5.25 -11.45 8.75
C ALA A 27 -4.43 -10.15 8.81
N ALA A 28 -3.16 -10.24 8.44
CA ALA A 28 -2.29 -9.08 8.23
C ALA A 28 -2.36 -8.63 6.76
N LEU A 29 -2.26 -7.32 6.54
CA LEU A 29 -2.12 -6.76 5.20
C LEU A 29 -0.64 -6.49 4.90
N MET A 30 -0.11 -7.15 3.86
CA MET A 30 1.22 -6.88 3.32
C MET A 30 1.11 -6.04 2.04
N ILE A 31 1.81 -4.91 2.00
CA ILE A 31 1.87 -4.02 0.84
C ILE A 31 3.33 -3.79 0.46
N TRP A 32 3.66 -4.06 -0.81
CA TRP A 32 4.98 -3.79 -1.38
C TRP A 32 4.87 -2.83 -2.56
N ALA A 33 5.18 -1.56 -2.32
CA ALA A 33 5.14 -0.49 -3.33
C ALA A 33 6.56 -0.08 -3.72
N ARG A 34 6.84 -0.01 -5.03
CA ARG A 34 8.16 0.33 -5.56
C ARG A 34 8.06 0.96 -6.96
N GLN A 35 9.05 1.78 -7.28
CA GLN A 35 9.32 2.20 -8.65
C GLN A 35 9.85 1.03 -9.49
N ARG A 36 9.45 0.94 -10.76
CA ARG A 36 10.05 -0.04 -11.69
C ARG A 36 11.44 0.37 -12.16
N PHE A 37 11.66 1.68 -12.29
CA PHE A 37 12.88 2.30 -12.78
C PHE A 37 13.27 3.44 -11.87
N GLY A 38 14.58 3.75 -11.80
CA GLY A 38 15.12 4.78 -10.93
C GLY A 38 15.48 4.27 -9.53
N VAL A 39 16.15 5.13 -8.77
CA VAL A 39 16.68 4.82 -7.43
C VAL A 39 15.89 5.48 -6.31
N ALA A 40 15.14 6.54 -6.61
CA ALA A 40 14.34 7.28 -5.63
C ALA A 40 13.06 7.84 -6.28
N ASP A 41 11.94 7.70 -5.58
CA ASP A 41 10.61 8.15 -6.01
C ASP A 41 10.11 9.36 -5.19
N MET A 42 11.00 10.00 -4.43
CA MET A 42 10.69 11.09 -3.50
C MET A 42 9.58 10.76 -2.49
N GLY A 43 9.39 9.48 -2.15
CA GLY A 43 8.37 9.03 -1.21
C GLY A 43 6.96 8.96 -1.79
N VAL A 44 6.78 9.09 -3.10
CA VAL A 44 5.47 9.03 -3.76
C VAL A 44 4.75 7.71 -3.48
N ASN A 45 5.46 6.57 -3.57
CA ASN A 45 4.82 5.28 -3.29
C ASN A 45 4.45 5.14 -1.80
N ARG A 46 5.28 5.66 -0.89
CA ARG A 46 4.97 5.67 0.54
C ARG A 46 3.69 6.46 0.82
N LYS A 47 3.63 7.71 0.36
CA LYS A 47 2.48 8.61 0.57
C LYS A 47 1.17 8.01 0.04
N ARG A 48 1.25 7.29 -1.09
CA ARG A 48 0.12 6.55 -1.67
C ARG A 48 -0.36 5.44 -0.74
N VAL A 49 0.55 4.61 -0.24
CA VAL A 49 0.21 3.51 0.68
C VAL A 49 -0.38 4.06 1.98
N GLU A 50 0.21 5.11 2.56
CA GLU A 50 -0.33 5.78 3.75
C GLU A 50 -1.76 6.29 3.53
N THR A 51 -2.03 6.87 2.36
CA THR A 51 -3.38 7.33 1.99
C THR A 51 -4.39 6.17 1.92
N TRP A 52 -3.98 5.03 1.36
CA TRP A 52 -4.84 3.84 1.32
C TRP A 52 -5.07 3.25 2.71
N MET A 53 -4.05 3.24 3.57
CA MET A 53 -4.18 2.77 4.96
C MET A 53 -5.16 3.65 5.75
N ALA A 54 -5.07 4.98 5.63
CA ALA A 54 -6.00 5.88 6.28
C ALA A 54 -7.45 5.63 5.81
N ALA A 55 -7.68 5.49 4.50
CA ALA A 55 -9.00 5.18 3.95
C ALA A 55 -9.51 3.80 4.37
N LEU A 56 -8.61 2.83 4.56
CA LEU A 56 -8.93 1.50 5.05
C LEU A 56 -9.34 1.54 6.52
N GLU A 57 -8.62 2.28 7.37
CA GLU A 57 -8.95 2.44 8.79
C GLU A 57 -10.28 3.15 9.00
N GLU A 58 -10.59 4.14 8.17
CA GLU A 58 -11.90 4.81 8.18
C GLU A 58 -13.03 3.85 7.80
N ARG A 59 -12.83 3.00 6.78
CA ARG A 59 -13.84 2.03 6.33
C ARG A 59 -13.96 0.80 7.23
N LEU A 60 -12.85 0.34 7.79
CA LEU A 60 -12.72 -0.89 8.55
C LEU A 60 -12.06 -0.56 9.89
N PRO A 61 -12.83 -0.08 10.89
CA PRO A 61 -12.30 0.14 12.22
C PRO A 61 -11.68 -1.16 12.73
N ARG A 62 -10.43 -1.09 13.20
CA ARG A 62 -9.67 -2.27 13.64
C ARG A 62 -10.46 -3.01 14.72
N ARG A 63 -10.83 -4.26 14.45
CA ARG A 63 -11.40 -5.15 15.46
C ARG A 63 -10.25 -5.72 16.30
N GLY A 64 -10.24 -5.44 17.60
CA GLY A 64 -9.39 -6.14 18.57
C GLY A 64 -8.15 -5.38 19.12
N ALA A 65 -8.15 -4.04 19.18
CA ALA A 65 -7.16 -3.36 20.01
C ALA A 65 -7.43 -3.70 21.49
N PRO A 66 -6.44 -4.16 22.29
CA PRO A 66 -6.60 -4.20 23.74
C PRO A 66 -6.82 -2.76 24.22
N THR A 67 -7.81 -2.60 25.09
CA THR A 67 -8.10 -1.35 25.80
C THR A 67 -7.05 -1.10 26.88
#